data_AF-A0A948FJ39-F1
#
_entry.id   AF-A0A948FJ39-F1
#
_cell.length_a   1.000
_cell.length_b   1.000
_cell.length_c   1.000
_cell.angle_alpha   90.00
_cell.angle_beta   90.00
_cell.angle_gamma   90.00
#
_symmetry.space_group_name_H-M   'P 1'
#
loop_
_entity.id
_entity.type
_entity.pdbx_description
1 polymer ?
#
loop_
_entity_poly.entity_id
_entity_poly.type
_entity_poly.pdbx_seq_one_letter_code
_entity_poly.pdbx_strand_id
1 'polypeptide(L)'
;MANGSYALATEDRIILSSNLDLPMVPASISKLLTSLLAIRTLGLDYRFRTEFYIDQDKNLFIQGFGDPFLVSEEIPDIMQNLTKRGVNEVRTIFIDDSSFNLSAPPDGAGETLNPYDVSPGGLVVNFNTVNISKDKTGLITSAEPQTPLLPIMKTLGRNLPAGIHRINISHEPENVTTLTGELFRAFQVSAMISGEGPILQKKIPPDAKHIYTHRSSKNLEELITGMLLYSNNFTANQLFLTVGAVLHGYPATWEKAQSAIHDFIDADPVLSKSGITIIEGSGLSRKNKVTARAMLQILKLFRTYTDLLPSENGDLIKSGTLTGVYSYAGYLKRNHSLQSFVIILNQNRNTRDRILSLLKTVNEN
;
A
#
# COMPACT_ATOMS: atom_id res chain seq x y z
N MET A 1 -25.98 -20.14 -10.01
CA MET A 1 -26.06 -18.81 -9.36
C MET A 1 -26.06 -17.77 -10.47
N ALA A 2 -27.01 -16.84 -10.51
CA ALA A 2 -27.09 -15.85 -11.58
C ALA A 2 -26.04 -14.72 -11.47
N ASN A 3 -25.46 -14.52 -10.27
CA ASN A 3 -24.62 -13.35 -9.96
C ASN A 3 -23.19 -13.74 -9.49
N GLY A 4 -22.59 -14.75 -10.12
CA GLY A 4 -21.26 -15.25 -9.78
C GLY A 4 -20.48 -15.70 -11.01
N SER A 5 -19.17 -15.53 -10.99
CA SER A 5 -18.23 -16.06 -11.98
C SER A 5 -17.20 -16.91 -11.27
N TYR A 6 -16.87 -18.07 -11.84
CA TYR A 6 -15.84 -18.94 -11.29
C TYR A 6 -15.16 -19.76 -12.37
N ALA A 7 -13.92 -20.15 -12.10
CA ALA A 7 -13.15 -20.99 -12.99
C ALA A 7 -12.12 -21.83 -12.22
N LEU A 8 -11.82 -23.00 -12.76
CA LEU A 8 -10.71 -23.86 -12.39
C LEU A 8 -9.96 -24.21 -13.68
N ALA A 9 -8.65 -24.07 -13.69
CA ALA A 9 -7.82 -24.29 -14.86
C ALA A 9 -6.47 -24.91 -14.49
N THR A 10 -5.93 -25.72 -15.41
CA THR A 10 -4.50 -25.98 -15.48
C THR A 10 -3.82 -24.84 -16.25
N GLU A 11 -2.52 -24.96 -16.52
CA GLU A 11 -1.78 -23.98 -17.33
C GLU A 11 -2.29 -23.86 -18.78
N ASP A 12 -2.77 -24.99 -19.31
CA ASP A 12 -3.06 -25.17 -20.74
C ASP A 12 -4.55 -25.16 -21.05
N ARG A 13 -5.41 -25.50 -20.08
CA ARG A 13 -6.85 -25.62 -20.30
C ARG A 13 -7.69 -25.23 -19.09
N ILE A 14 -8.86 -24.71 -19.38
CA ILE A 14 -9.93 -24.51 -18.38
C ILE A 14 -10.61 -25.86 -18.16
N ILE A 15 -10.66 -26.32 -16.90
CA ILE A 15 -11.29 -27.58 -16.48
C ILE A 15 -12.80 -27.38 -16.27
N LEU A 16 -13.15 -26.34 -15.53
CA LEU A 16 -14.53 -26.00 -15.17
C LEU A 16 -14.66 -24.48 -15.16
N SER A 17 -15.78 -23.96 -15.65
CA SER A 17 -16.04 -22.53 -15.52
C SER A 17 -17.52 -22.18 -15.59
N SER A 18 -17.85 -20.97 -15.15
CA SER A 18 -19.14 -20.33 -15.31
C SER A 18 -18.94 -18.82 -15.40
N ASN A 19 -19.62 -18.19 -16.37
CA ASN A 19 -19.62 -16.74 -16.57
C ASN A 19 -18.20 -16.13 -16.70
N LEU A 20 -17.32 -16.78 -17.46
CA LEU A 20 -15.90 -16.41 -17.57
C LEU A 20 -15.67 -14.95 -17.95
N ASP A 21 -16.51 -14.43 -18.83
CA ASP A 21 -16.36 -13.13 -19.48
C ASP A 21 -17.28 -12.06 -18.89
N LEU A 22 -18.00 -12.39 -17.80
CA LEU A 22 -18.84 -11.43 -17.08
C LEU A 22 -17.94 -10.48 -16.26
N PRO A 23 -17.95 -9.15 -16.51
CA PRO A 23 -17.17 -8.21 -15.73
C PRO A 23 -17.79 -8.04 -14.34
N MET A 24 -17.01 -8.33 -13.30
CA MET A 24 -17.47 -8.31 -11.90
C MET A 24 -16.56 -7.45 -11.03
N VAL A 25 -17.08 -6.97 -9.89
CA VAL A 25 -16.25 -6.22 -8.94
C VAL A 25 -15.31 -7.22 -8.25
N PRO A 26 -13.99 -7.10 -8.39
CA PRO A 26 -13.08 -8.12 -7.88
C PRO A 26 -12.91 -8.06 -6.36
N ALA A 27 -13.11 -6.89 -5.74
CA ALA A 27 -12.55 -6.58 -4.41
C ALA A 27 -11.02 -6.76 -4.40
N SER A 28 -10.42 -7.13 -3.27
CA SER A 28 -8.97 -7.16 -3.08
C SER A 28 -8.19 -8.23 -3.85
N ILE A 29 -8.83 -9.09 -4.65
CA ILE A 29 -8.07 -9.93 -5.59
C ILE A 29 -7.44 -9.10 -6.72
N SER A 30 -7.91 -7.87 -6.95
CA SER A 30 -7.27 -6.89 -7.84
C SER A 30 -5.81 -6.59 -7.48
N LYS A 31 -5.44 -6.73 -6.20
CA LYS A 31 -4.06 -6.57 -5.73
C LYS A 31 -3.08 -7.51 -6.43
N LEU A 32 -3.53 -8.65 -6.98
CA LEU A 32 -2.70 -9.53 -7.82
C LEU A 32 -2.20 -8.80 -9.08
N LEU A 33 -3.10 -8.06 -9.75
CA LEU A 33 -2.75 -7.30 -10.94
C LEU A 33 -1.87 -6.09 -10.58
N THR A 34 -2.18 -5.39 -9.49
CA THR A 34 -1.34 -4.31 -8.95
C THR A 34 0.07 -4.81 -8.62
N SER A 35 0.19 -6.00 -8.01
CA SER A 35 1.47 -6.64 -7.74
C SER A 35 2.23 -6.95 -9.01
N LEU A 36 1.59 -7.51 -10.05
CA LEU A 36 2.26 -7.75 -11.34
C LEU A 36 2.79 -6.47 -11.96
N LEU A 37 1.96 -5.43 -12.01
CA LEU A 37 2.36 -4.13 -12.54
C LEU A 37 3.59 -3.60 -11.78
N ALA A 38 3.57 -3.64 -10.44
CA ALA A 38 4.68 -3.20 -9.61
C ALA A 38 5.95 -4.03 -9.83
N ILE A 39 5.84 -5.36 -9.83
CA ILE A 39 6.98 -6.26 -10.05
C ILE A 39 7.62 -6.05 -11.42
N ARG A 40 6.80 -5.91 -12.46
CA ARG A 40 7.26 -5.73 -13.85
C ARG A 40 7.88 -4.36 -14.10
N THR A 41 7.48 -3.35 -13.34
CA THR A 41 8.00 -1.98 -13.48
C THR A 41 9.23 -1.74 -12.61
N LEU A 42 9.19 -2.15 -11.35
CA LEU A 42 10.18 -1.78 -10.34
C LEU A 42 11.19 -2.89 -10.05
N GLY A 43 10.80 -4.16 -10.20
CA GLY A 43 11.58 -5.32 -9.77
C GLY A 43 11.44 -5.64 -8.28
N LEU A 44 11.60 -6.91 -7.90
CA LEU A 44 11.40 -7.40 -6.52
C LEU A 44 12.38 -6.78 -5.50
N ASP A 45 13.60 -6.46 -5.94
CA ASP A 45 14.64 -5.86 -5.10
C ASP A 45 14.48 -4.34 -4.92
N TYR A 46 13.46 -3.72 -5.53
CA TYR A 46 13.25 -2.29 -5.44
C TYR A 46 13.07 -1.86 -3.98
N ARG A 47 13.77 -0.80 -3.60
CA ARG A 47 13.64 -0.13 -2.30
C ARG A 47 13.22 1.31 -2.51
N PHE A 48 12.09 1.66 -1.88
CA PHE A 48 11.58 3.02 -1.87
C PHE A 48 12.60 3.99 -1.32
N ARG A 49 12.53 5.25 -1.76
CA ARG A 49 13.49 6.27 -1.39
C ARG A 49 12.83 7.45 -0.68
N THR A 50 13.60 8.01 0.26
CA THR A 50 13.33 9.30 0.91
C THR A 50 14.60 10.12 0.84
N GLU A 51 14.50 11.35 0.38
CA GLU A 51 15.64 12.21 0.12
C GLU A 51 15.71 13.37 1.12
N PHE A 52 16.94 13.72 1.48
CA PHE A 52 17.25 14.71 2.50
C PHE A 52 18.17 15.78 1.91
N TYR A 53 17.74 17.03 2.05
CA TYR A 53 18.48 18.20 1.57
C TYR A 53 18.72 19.16 2.73
N ILE A 54 19.78 19.96 2.64
CA ILE A 54 20.06 21.03 3.61
C ILE A 54 20.44 22.31 2.88
N ASP A 55 19.92 23.45 3.34
CA ASP A 55 20.32 24.76 2.85
C ASP A 55 21.44 25.40 3.70
N GLN A 56 21.84 26.62 3.33
CA GLN A 56 22.89 27.36 4.02
C GLN A 56 22.50 27.76 5.45
N ASP A 57 21.20 27.91 5.70
CA ASP A 57 20.62 28.28 7.00
C ASP A 57 20.41 27.08 7.93
N LYS A 58 20.90 25.88 7.53
CA LYS A 58 20.75 24.63 8.27
C LYS A 58 19.29 24.19 8.40
N ASN A 59 18.46 24.50 7.41
CA ASN A 59 17.13 23.91 7.33
C ASN A 59 17.19 22.57 6.62
N LEU A 60 16.59 21.54 7.24
CA LEU A 60 16.49 20.20 6.68
C LEU A 60 15.21 20.09 5.85
N PHE A 61 15.31 19.63 4.61
CA PHE A 61 14.17 19.31 3.76
C PHE A 61 14.07 17.80 3.60
N ILE A 62 12.87 17.27 3.75
CA ILE A 62 12.57 15.84 3.65
C ILE A 62 11.55 15.65 2.53
N GLN A 63 11.93 14.91 1.49
CA GLN A 63 11.05 14.57 0.39
C GLN A 63 10.89 13.06 0.27
N GLY A 64 9.66 12.59 0.37
CA GLY A 64 9.33 11.19 0.12
C GLY A 64 8.95 10.95 -1.34
N PHE A 65 9.12 9.72 -1.81
CA PHE A 65 8.69 9.28 -3.14
C PHE A 65 7.68 8.13 -3.07
N GLY A 66 6.87 8.12 -2.01
CA GLY A 66 5.78 7.19 -1.79
C GLY A 66 6.18 5.91 -1.08
N ASP A 67 7.15 5.96 -0.16
CA ASP A 67 7.54 4.80 0.65
C ASP A 67 6.37 4.31 1.53
N PRO A 68 5.84 3.09 1.33
CA PRO A 68 4.77 2.56 2.18
C PRO A 68 5.27 2.06 3.55
N PHE A 69 6.58 2.11 3.83
CA PHE A 69 7.20 1.53 5.02
C PHE A 69 8.27 2.45 5.65
N LEU A 70 8.15 3.77 5.49
CA LEU A 70 8.95 4.69 6.30
C LEU A 70 8.37 4.72 7.73
N VAL A 71 8.98 3.96 8.63
CA VAL A 71 8.52 3.81 10.03
C VAL A 71 9.52 4.41 11.02
N SER A 72 9.11 4.61 12.28
CA SER A 72 9.95 5.14 13.36
C SER A 72 11.31 4.44 13.45
N GLU A 73 11.34 3.13 13.22
CA GLU A 73 12.53 2.28 13.28
C GLU A 73 13.58 2.63 12.22
N GLU A 74 13.20 3.22 11.08
CA GLU A 74 14.14 3.64 10.03
C GLU A 74 14.86 4.95 10.40
N ILE A 75 14.23 5.79 11.23
CA ILE A 75 14.67 7.17 11.46
C ILE A 75 16.00 7.27 12.22
N PRO A 76 16.29 6.43 13.24
CA PRO A 76 17.62 6.39 13.85
C PRO A 76 18.77 6.21 12.85
N ASP A 77 18.61 5.30 11.90
CA ASP A 77 19.62 5.04 10.86
C ASP A 77 19.73 6.19 9.87
N ILE A 78 18.61 6.85 9.56
CA ILE A 78 18.60 8.09 8.77
C ILE A 78 19.40 9.18 9.50
N MET A 79 19.11 9.43 10.78
CA MET A 79 19.80 10.45 11.58
C MET A 79 21.30 10.18 11.66
N GLN A 80 21.70 8.92 11.92
CA GLN A 80 23.10 8.54 11.94
C GLN A 80 23.79 8.81 10.59
N ASN A 81 23.10 8.54 9.48
CA ASN A 81 23.62 8.81 8.14
C ASN A 81 23.74 10.31 7.83
N LEU A 82 22.84 11.14 8.36
CA LEU A 82 22.94 12.60 8.27
C LEU A 82 24.13 13.12 9.10
N THR A 83 24.31 12.65 10.34
CA THR A 83 25.46 13.01 11.19
C THR A 83 26.80 12.64 10.52
N LYS A 84 26.91 11.41 9.98
CA LYS A 84 28.10 10.95 9.24
C LYS A 84 28.45 11.84 8.05
N ARG A 85 27.49 12.60 7.52
CA ARG A 85 27.64 13.52 6.38
C ARG A 85 27.80 14.98 6.81
N GLY A 86 27.99 15.23 8.10
CA GLY A 86 28.28 16.56 8.65
C GLY A 86 27.05 17.37 9.03
N VAL A 87 25.86 16.78 9.08
CA VAL A 87 24.67 17.44 9.64
C VAL A 87 24.76 17.39 11.16
N ASN A 88 25.13 18.52 11.77
CA ASN A 88 25.28 18.69 13.21
C ASN A 88 24.32 19.74 13.81
N GLU A 89 23.67 20.52 12.96
CA GLU A 89 22.63 21.50 13.31
C GLU A 89 21.49 21.39 12.28
N VAL A 90 20.25 21.36 12.76
CA VAL A 90 19.01 21.45 11.98
C VAL A 90 18.07 22.46 12.66
N ARG A 91 17.96 23.65 12.07
CA ARG A 91 17.10 24.73 12.58
C ARG A 91 15.65 24.43 12.27
N THR A 92 15.24 24.50 11.02
CA THR A 92 13.86 24.21 10.57
C THR A 92 13.79 22.85 9.92
N ILE A 93 12.68 22.12 10.10
CA ILE A 93 12.37 20.93 9.32
C ILE A 93 11.28 21.30 8.31
N PHE A 94 11.59 21.18 7.03
CA PHE A 94 10.66 21.36 5.93
C PHE A 94 10.22 20.01 5.36
N ILE A 95 8.91 19.82 5.25
CA ILE A 95 8.30 18.65 4.62
C ILE A 95 7.95 19.00 3.17
N ASP A 96 8.47 18.22 2.23
CA ASP A 96 8.15 18.30 0.81
C ASP A 96 7.37 17.04 0.39
N ASP A 97 6.04 17.17 0.38
CA ASP A 97 5.12 16.12 -0.09
C ASP A 97 4.72 16.30 -1.58
N SER A 98 5.42 17.16 -2.33
CA SER A 98 5.02 17.53 -3.69
C SER A 98 5.25 16.44 -4.74
N SER A 99 5.79 15.29 -4.35
CA SER A 99 5.90 14.13 -5.22
C SER A 99 4.54 13.46 -5.46
N PHE A 100 3.50 13.75 -4.68
CA PHE A 100 2.14 13.28 -4.90
C PHE A 100 1.20 14.48 -5.07
N ASN A 101 0.29 14.40 -6.04
CA ASN A 101 -0.73 15.42 -6.28
C ASN A 101 -2.07 14.74 -6.59
N LEU A 102 -2.73 14.27 -5.53
CA LEU A 102 -3.98 13.52 -5.63
C LEU A 102 -5.17 14.48 -5.58
N SER A 103 -6.08 14.34 -6.55
CA SER A 103 -7.32 15.13 -6.63
C SER A 103 -8.37 14.71 -5.60
N ALA A 104 -8.26 13.49 -5.06
CA ALA A 104 -9.17 12.88 -4.12
C ALA A 104 -8.50 11.67 -3.42
N PRO A 105 -9.03 11.20 -2.28
CA PRO A 105 -8.68 9.89 -1.73
C PRO A 105 -9.05 8.76 -2.71
N PRO A 106 -8.55 7.52 -2.49
CA PRO A 106 -8.88 6.39 -3.36
C PRO A 106 -10.40 6.18 -3.47
N ASP A 107 -10.93 5.96 -4.68
CA ASP A 107 -12.37 5.73 -4.89
C ASP A 107 -12.83 4.50 -4.09
N GLY A 108 -13.86 4.69 -3.26
CA GLY A 108 -14.40 3.66 -2.38
C GLY A 108 -13.72 3.54 -1.01
N ALA A 109 -12.71 4.37 -0.71
CA ALA A 109 -12.18 4.52 0.65
C ALA A 109 -13.23 5.15 1.59
N GLY A 110 -13.19 4.78 2.87
CA GLY A 110 -13.98 5.44 3.91
C GLY A 110 -13.30 6.72 4.39
N GLU A 111 -14.05 7.53 5.13
CA GLU A 111 -13.54 8.75 5.79
C GLU A 111 -13.31 8.51 7.30
N THR A 112 -13.03 7.26 7.70
CA THR A 112 -12.93 6.92 9.12
C THR A 112 -11.53 7.16 9.68
N LEU A 113 -11.43 7.25 11.00
CA LEU A 113 -10.14 7.26 11.71
C LEU A 113 -9.43 5.90 11.73
N ASN A 114 -9.97 4.88 11.05
CA ASN A 114 -9.33 3.57 11.03
C ASN A 114 -8.08 3.55 10.13
N PRO A 115 -7.04 2.79 10.50
CA PRO A 115 -5.80 2.67 9.72
C PRO A 115 -5.97 2.16 8.28
N TYR A 116 -7.05 1.44 7.98
CA TYR A 116 -7.29 0.91 6.63
C TYR A 116 -7.84 1.96 5.65
N ASP A 117 -8.25 3.14 6.14
CA ASP A 117 -8.74 4.29 5.37
C ASP A 117 -7.66 5.39 5.21
N VAL A 118 -6.39 5.05 5.44
CA VAL A 118 -5.27 6.00 5.27
C VAL A 118 -5.11 6.38 3.79
N SER A 119 -5.00 7.68 3.54
CA SER A 119 -4.72 8.23 2.22
C SER A 119 -3.25 8.01 1.81
N PRO A 120 -2.98 7.63 0.55
CA PRO A 120 -1.62 7.61 0.00
C PRO A 120 -0.99 9.01 -0.01
N GLY A 121 0.34 9.07 -0.01
CA GLY A 121 1.09 10.33 -0.04
C GLY A 121 2.52 10.15 -0.53
N GLY A 122 3.23 11.24 -0.74
CA GLY A 122 4.65 11.24 -1.12
C GLY A 122 5.55 10.92 0.06
N LEU A 123 5.27 11.54 1.21
CA LEU A 123 5.95 11.29 2.48
C LEU A 123 4.95 10.79 3.53
N VAL A 124 4.96 9.48 3.75
CA VAL A 124 4.06 8.80 4.70
C VAL A 124 4.89 8.15 5.79
N VAL A 125 4.78 8.64 7.03
CA VAL A 125 5.50 8.08 8.17
C VAL A 125 4.55 7.35 9.11
N ASN A 126 4.94 6.16 9.58
CA ASN A 126 4.10 5.31 10.44
C ASN A 126 2.70 5.09 9.88
N PHE A 127 2.62 4.91 8.56
CA PHE A 127 1.36 4.73 7.83
C PHE A 127 0.37 5.89 8.03
N ASN A 128 0.85 7.12 8.28
CA ASN A 128 0.01 8.27 8.68
C ASN A 128 -0.96 7.91 9.82
N THR A 129 -0.47 7.11 10.77
CA THR A 129 -1.19 6.77 11.99
C THR A 129 -0.38 7.12 13.23
N VAL A 130 -1.09 7.45 14.31
CA VAL A 130 -0.52 7.54 15.65
C VAL A 130 -1.13 6.46 16.54
N ASN A 131 -0.32 5.85 17.40
CA ASN A 131 -0.79 4.86 18.37
C ASN A 131 -0.63 5.42 19.79
N ILE A 132 -1.77 5.70 20.43
CA ILE A 132 -1.85 6.44 21.67
C ILE A 132 -2.38 5.52 22.77
N SER A 133 -1.71 5.49 23.91
CA SER A 133 -2.24 4.90 25.14
C SER A 133 -2.64 6.01 26.10
N LYS A 134 -3.85 5.93 26.64
CA LYS A 134 -4.35 6.83 27.69
C LYS A 134 -4.79 6.01 28.89
N ASP A 135 -4.18 6.25 30.05
CA ASP A 135 -4.57 5.56 31.28
C ASP A 135 -5.82 6.18 31.93
N LYS A 136 -6.29 5.58 33.03
CA LYS A 136 -7.47 6.04 33.77
C LYS A 136 -7.29 7.39 34.47
N THR A 137 -6.03 7.83 34.67
CA THR A 137 -5.71 9.14 35.26
C THR A 137 -5.66 10.24 34.20
N GLY A 138 -5.66 9.87 32.91
CA GLY A 138 -5.55 10.77 31.78
C GLY A 138 -4.12 10.97 31.29
N LEU A 139 -3.14 10.21 31.81
CA LEU A 139 -1.78 10.22 31.32
C LEU A 139 -1.75 9.65 29.89
N ILE A 140 -1.16 10.40 28.96
CA ILE A 140 -1.00 10.03 27.56
C ILE A 140 0.43 9.57 27.33
N THR A 141 0.59 8.37 26.78
CA THR A 141 1.88 7.79 26.36
C THR A 141 1.80 7.29 24.92
N SER A 142 2.95 7.10 24.29
CA SER A 142 3.01 6.28 23.09
C SER A 142 2.60 4.84 23.44
N ALA A 143 1.81 4.21 22.58
CA ALA A 143 1.49 2.79 22.68
C ALA A 143 2.51 1.90 21.92
N GLU A 144 3.61 2.50 21.45
CA GLU A 144 4.65 1.86 20.64
C GLU A 144 6.03 2.14 21.22
N PRO A 145 6.79 1.12 21.68
CA PRO A 145 8.12 1.32 22.26
C PRO A 145 9.12 2.02 21.33
N GLN A 146 9.02 1.78 20.03
CA GLN A 146 9.88 2.36 19.01
C GLN A 146 9.56 3.83 18.69
N THR A 147 8.35 4.30 19.02
CA THR A 147 7.87 5.63 18.66
C THR A 147 7.86 6.49 19.93
N PRO A 148 8.70 7.53 20.05
CA PRO A 148 8.68 8.41 21.21
C PRO A 148 7.31 9.11 21.33
N LEU A 149 6.95 9.52 22.55
CA LEU A 149 5.74 10.32 22.75
C LEU A 149 5.89 11.70 22.08
N LEU A 150 5.09 11.95 21.05
CA LEU A 150 5.13 13.19 20.27
C LEU A 150 4.09 14.21 20.78
N PRO A 151 4.32 15.53 20.61
CA PRO A 151 3.33 16.55 20.95
C PRO A 151 1.95 16.36 20.26
N ILE A 152 1.91 15.94 18.99
CA ILE A 152 0.66 15.64 18.28
C ILE A 152 -0.13 14.53 18.97
N MET A 153 0.55 13.52 19.52
CA MET A 153 -0.11 12.44 20.29
C MET A 153 -0.75 12.97 21.56
N LYS A 154 -0.12 13.93 22.24
CA LYS A 154 -0.70 14.59 23.42
C LYS A 154 -1.93 15.41 23.03
N THR A 155 -1.88 16.11 21.91
CA THR A 155 -3.01 16.91 21.41
C THR A 155 -4.21 16.01 21.07
N LEU A 156 -4.00 14.99 20.24
CA LEU A 156 -5.05 14.05 19.82
C LEU A 156 -5.58 13.22 20.99
N GLY A 157 -4.70 12.79 21.91
CA GLY A 157 -5.06 11.96 23.05
C GLY A 157 -5.95 12.64 24.10
N ARG A 158 -6.00 13.98 24.14
CA ARG A 158 -6.85 14.73 25.09
C ARG A 158 -8.31 14.31 25.00
N ASN A 159 -8.81 14.14 23.76
CA ASN A 159 -10.22 13.87 23.48
C ASN A 159 -10.57 12.37 23.48
N LEU A 160 -9.59 11.49 23.68
CA LEU A 160 -9.81 10.04 23.68
C LEU A 160 -10.27 9.53 25.05
N PRO A 161 -11.08 8.47 25.12
CA PRO A 161 -11.31 7.75 26.36
C PRO A 161 -10.04 6.97 26.78
N ALA A 162 -10.00 6.51 28.03
CA ALA A 162 -8.91 5.61 28.47
C ALA A 162 -8.88 4.35 27.59
N GLY A 163 -7.68 3.89 27.24
CA GLY A 163 -7.45 2.76 26.33
C GLY A 163 -6.31 3.00 25.35
N ILE A 164 -6.16 2.06 24.42
CA ILE A 164 -5.20 2.13 23.31
C ILE A 164 -5.96 2.46 22.03
N HIS A 165 -5.49 3.46 21.31
CA HIS A 165 -6.15 4.01 20.13
C HIS A 165 -5.14 4.18 19.00
N ARG A 166 -5.40 3.52 17.88
CA ARG A 166 -4.68 3.78 16.63
C ARG A 166 -5.52 4.68 15.73
N ILE A 167 -5.01 5.85 15.39
CA ILE A 167 -5.76 6.90 14.71
C ILE A 167 -5.11 7.21 13.37
N ASN A 168 -5.89 7.12 12.29
CA ASN A 168 -5.56 7.68 10.98
C ASN A 168 -5.64 9.21 11.04
N ILE A 169 -4.54 9.86 10.70
CA ILE A 169 -4.43 11.34 10.70
C ILE A 169 -4.40 11.95 9.29
N SER A 170 -4.48 11.12 8.25
CA SER A 170 -4.33 11.57 6.85
C SER A 170 -5.47 12.42 6.31
N HIS A 171 -6.60 12.51 7.02
CA HIS A 171 -7.71 13.41 6.66
C HIS A 171 -7.36 14.89 6.87
N GLU A 172 -6.36 15.17 7.70
CA GLU A 172 -5.86 16.52 7.97
C GLU A 172 -4.38 16.61 7.55
N PRO A 173 -4.05 17.19 6.36
CA PRO A 173 -2.68 17.25 5.86
C PRO A 173 -1.67 17.93 6.81
N GLU A 174 -2.14 18.91 7.59
CA GLU A 174 -1.37 19.57 8.66
C GLU A 174 -0.88 18.57 9.72
N ASN A 175 -1.71 17.57 10.08
CA ASN A 175 -1.33 16.53 11.03
C ASN A 175 -0.26 15.61 10.47
N VAL A 176 -0.30 15.29 9.17
CA VAL A 176 0.72 14.46 8.51
C VAL A 176 2.09 15.17 8.53
N THR A 177 2.08 16.46 8.20
CA THR A 177 3.28 17.32 8.27
C THR A 177 3.82 17.39 9.70
N THR A 178 2.92 17.62 10.68
CA THR A 178 3.27 17.70 12.10
C THR A 178 3.83 16.39 12.63
N LEU A 179 3.17 15.25 12.39
CA LEU A 179 3.65 13.93 12.80
C LEU A 179 5.06 13.67 12.26
N THR A 180 5.25 13.90 10.96
CA THR A 180 6.52 13.65 10.31
C THR A 180 7.62 14.50 10.92
N GLY A 181 7.42 15.82 10.99
CA GLY A 181 8.43 16.72 11.54
C GLY A 181 8.71 16.48 13.02
N GLU A 182 7.70 16.21 13.84
CA GLU A 182 7.87 15.95 15.27
C GLU A 182 8.66 14.67 15.51
N LEU A 183 8.40 13.62 14.72
CA LEU A 183 9.11 12.37 14.83
C LEU A 183 10.58 12.52 14.41
N PHE A 184 10.85 13.21 13.30
CA PHE A 184 12.21 13.54 12.89
C PHE A 184 12.92 14.43 13.92
N ARG A 185 12.23 15.41 14.52
CA ARG A 185 12.76 16.24 15.61
C ARG A 185 13.09 15.42 16.85
N ALA A 186 12.25 14.46 17.23
CA ALA A 186 12.50 13.60 18.38
C ALA A 186 13.78 12.79 18.20
N PHE A 187 13.98 12.18 17.02
CA PHE A 187 15.20 11.43 16.72
C PHE A 187 16.42 12.30 16.45
N GLN A 188 16.23 13.53 15.95
CA GLN A 188 17.28 14.53 15.85
C GLN A 188 17.90 14.80 17.23
N VAL A 189 17.06 14.98 18.26
CA VAL A 189 17.52 15.17 19.65
C VAL A 189 18.29 13.94 20.15
N SER A 190 17.77 12.73 19.90
CA SER A 190 18.48 11.48 20.25
C SER A 190 19.83 11.33 19.55
N ALA A 191 19.97 11.87 18.34
CA ALA A 191 21.22 11.88 17.56
C ALA A 191 22.16 13.04 17.92
N MET A 192 21.82 13.88 18.90
CA MET A 192 22.60 15.05 19.33
C MET A 192 22.86 16.08 18.20
N ILE A 193 21.94 16.20 17.25
CA ILE A 193 21.96 17.25 16.21
C ILE A 193 21.24 18.48 16.78
N SER A 194 21.93 19.62 16.89
CA SER A 194 21.40 20.82 17.54
C SER A 194 20.29 21.51 16.73
N GLY A 195 19.53 22.40 17.38
CA GLY A 195 18.47 23.21 16.77
C GLY A 195 17.05 22.78 17.17
N GLU A 196 16.13 23.75 17.18
CA GLU A 196 14.77 23.61 17.73
C GLU A 196 13.73 24.47 17.01
N GLY A 197 14.02 24.88 15.77
CA GLY A 197 13.12 25.70 14.96
C GLY A 197 11.86 24.96 14.50
N PRO A 198 11.01 25.65 13.72
CA PRO A 198 9.68 25.15 13.40
C PRO A 198 9.69 23.93 12.46
N ILE A 199 8.52 23.31 12.33
CA ILE A 199 8.20 22.30 11.32
C ILE A 199 7.22 22.95 10.35
N LEU A 200 7.53 22.96 9.06
CA LEU A 200 6.76 23.66 8.05
C LEU A 200 6.69 22.82 6.76
N GLN A 201 5.71 23.10 5.90
CA GLN A 201 5.66 22.52 4.55
C GLN A 201 6.32 23.46 3.55
N LYS A 202 7.26 22.96 2.74
CA LYS A 202 7.92 23.76 1.70
C LYS A 202 8.56 22.84 0.65
N LYS A 203 8.43 23.18 -0.63
CA LYS A 203 9.19 22.51 -1.70
C LYS A 203 10.68 22.75 -1.53
N ILE A 204 11.49 21.76 -1.89
CA ILE A 204 12.95 21.88 -1.89
C ILE A 204 13.36 23.03 -2.81
N PRO A 205 14.09 24.05 -2.32
CA PRO A 205 14.56 25.14 -3.15
C PRO A 205 15.77 24.69 -4.01
N PRO A 206 16.00 25.31 -5.19
CA PRO A 206 17.05 24.86 -6.11
C PRO A 206 18.49 24.89 -5.56
N ASP A 207 18.73 25.71 -4.53
CA ASP A 207 20.02 25.89 -3.87
C ASP A 207 20.21 24.99 -2.64
N ALA A 208 19.17 24.25 -2.21
CA ALA A 208 19.33 23.24 -1.16
C ALA A 208 20.18 22.08 -1.66
N LYS A 209 21.20 21.73 -0.88
CA LYS A 209 22.15 20.68 -1.21
C LYS A 209 21.56 19.32 -0.84
N HIS A 210 21.54 18.38 -1.79
CA HIS A 210 21.27 16.97 -1.50
C HIS A 210 22.35 16.39 -0.58
N ILE A 211 21.94 15.77 0.53
CA ILE A 211 22.84 15.18 1.53
C ILE A 211 22.75 13.67 1.51
N TYR A 212 21.55 13.11 1.48
CA TYR A 212 21.35 11.68 1.68
C TYR A 212 20.08 11.19 0.98
N THR A 213 20.15 10.00 0.38
CA THR A 213 18.98 9.24 -0.06
C THR A 213 18.91 7.99 0.81
N HIS A 214 17.90 7.94 1.67
CA HIS A 214 17.55 6.73 2.39
C HIS A 214 16.84 5.76 1.46
N ARG A 215 17.14 4.46 1.61
CA ARG A 215 16.44 3.37 0.94
C ARG A 215 15.80 2.51 2.02
N SER A 216 14.49 2.29 1.90
CA SER A 216 13.70 1.52 2.87
C SER A 216 14.34 0.17 3.17
N SER A 217 14.31 -0.24 4.45
CA SER A 217 14.77 -1.57 4.89
C SER A 217 13.94 -2.72 4.32
N LYS A 218 12.73 -2.46 3.82
CA LYS A 218 11.91 -3.44 3.08
C LYS A 218 12.08 -3.28 1.57
N ASN A 219 12.30 -4.39 0.87
CA ASN A 219 12.22 -4.42 -0.60
C ASN A 219 10.76 -4.63 -1.07
N LEU A 220 10.53 -4.51 -2.37
CA LEU A 220 9.19 -4.67 -2.96
C LEU A 220 8.60 -6.07 -2.74
N GLU A 221 9.43 -7.11 -2.73
CA GLU A 221 9.00 -8.47 -2.43
C GLU A 221 8.35 -8.58 -1.04
N GLU A 222 9.02 -8.07 -0.01
CA GLU A 222 8.51 -8.04 1.36
C GLU A 222 7.23 -7.21 1.48
N LEU A 223 7.18 -6.05 0.80
CA LEU A 223 6.01 -5.18 0.77
C LEU A 223 4.80 -5.85 0.10
N ILE A 224 5.00 -6.52 -1.03
CA ILE A 224 3.94 -7.25 -1.73
C ILE A 224 3.48 -8.45 -0.91
N THR A 225 4.41 -9.19 -0.29
CA THR A 225 4.08 -10.32 0.58
C THR A 225 3.18 -9.86 1.74
N GLY A 226 3.58 -8.80 2.46
CA GLY A 226 2.76 -8.21 3.52
C GLY A 226 1.42 -7.68 3.01
N MET A 227 1.41 -7.03 1.84
CA MET A 227 0.19 -6.50 1.21
C MET A 227 -0.79 -7.61 0.86
N LEU A 228 -0.34 -8.74 0.29
CA LEU A 228 -1.21 -9.84 -0.10
C LEU A 228 -1.71 -10.62 1.12
N LEU A 229 -0.85 -10.83 2.12
CA LEU A 229 -1.19 -11.50 3.39
C LEU A 229 -2.23 -10.72 4.19
N TYR A 230 -1.98 -9.45 4.49
CA TYR A 230 -2.86 -8.62 5.30
C TYR A 230 -3.91 -7.86 4.48
N SER A 231 -3.90 -8.04 3.15
CA SER A 231 -4.79 -7.34 2.21
C SER A 231 -4.72 -5.81 2.34
N ASN A 232 -3.53 -5.26 2.57
CA ASN A 232 -3.31 -3.86 2.92
C ASN A 232 -3.70 -2.91 1.75
N ASN A 233 -4.71 -2.07 1.94
CA ASN A 233 -5.18 -1.13 0.91
C ASN A 233 -4.22 0.02 0.66
N PHE A 234 -3.63 0.54 1.73
CA PHE A 234 -2.67 1.63 1.68
C PHE A 234 -1.47 1.23 0.82
N THR A 235 -0.82 0.10 1.11
CA THR A 235 0.33 -0.38 0.30
C THR A 235 -0.07 -0.57 -1.16
N ALA A 236 -1.23 -1.15 -1.44
CA ALA A 236 -1.67 -1.37 -2.82
C ALA A 236 -1.85 -0.07 -3.62
N ASN A 237 -2.48 0.95 -3.02
CA ASN A 237 -2.64 2.25 -3.67
C ASN A 237 -1.32 3.02 -3.75
N GLN A 238 -0.45 2.87 -2.75
CA GLN A 238 0.87 3.45 -2.76
C GLN A 238 1.73 2.89 -3.91
N LEU A 239 1.72 1.56 -4.11
CA LEU A 239 2.39 0.90 -5.24
C LEU A 239 1.79 1.36 -6.58
N PHE A 240 0.46 1.38 -6.69
CA PHE A 240 -0.26 1.78 -7.91
C PHE A 240 0.12 3.20 -8.36
N LEU A 241 0.07 4.16 -7.44
CA LEU A 241 0.44 5.55 -7.69
C LEU A 241 1.93 5.72 -8.01
N THR A 242 2.79 5.00 -7.28
CA THR A 242 4.25 5.05 -7.51
C THR A 242 4.60 4.54 -8.91
N VAL A 243 4.03 3.43 -9.36
CA VAL A 243 4.28 2.91 -10.72
C VAL A 243 3.85 3.93 -11.76
N GLY A 244 2.68 4.55 -11.60
CA GLY A 244 2.24 5.64 -12.49
C GLY A 244 3.23 6.78 -12.56
N ALA A 245 3.78 7.21 -11.43
CA ALA A 245 4.79 8.26 -11.36
C ALA A 245 6.14 7.85 -11.96
N VAL A 246 6.55 6.58 -11.80
CA VAL A 246 7.80 6.07 -12.37
C VAL A 246 7.72 6.00 -13.89
N LEU A 247 6.58 5.58 -14.45
CA LEU A 247 6.41 5.44 -15.90
C LEU A 247 6.10 6.78 -16.60
N HIS A 248 5.35 7.68 -15.94
CA HIS A 248 4.87 8.93 -16.56
C HIS A 248 5.39 10.20 -15.88
N GLY A 249 6.39 10.08 -15.00
CA GLY A 249 7.01 11.18 -14.26
C GLY A 249 6.24 11.63 -13.02
N TYR A 250 6.95 12.19 -12.05
CA TYR A 250 6.37 12.81 -10.85
C TYR A 250 5.75 14.20 -11.18
N PRO A 251 4.74 14.67 -10.42
CA PRO A 251 4.10 14.03 -9.27
C PRO A 251 3.21 12.84 -9.66
N ALA A 252 3.01 11.92 -8.70
CA ALA A 252 2.05 10.83 -8.79
C ALA A 252 0.62 11.38 -8.82
N THR A 253 -0.19 10.88 -9.76
CA THR A 253 -1.62 11.20 -9.87
C THR A 253 -2.40 9.93 -10.21
N TRP A 254 -3.72 9.94 -9.96
CA TRP A 254 -4.60 8.82 -10.32
C TRP A 254 -4.60 8.56 -11.83
N GLU A 255 -4.57 9.61 -12.65
CA GLU A 255 -4.59 9.53 -14.11
C GLU A 255 -3.34 8.84 -14.66
N LYS A 256 -2.16 9.17 -14.10
CA LYS A 256 -0.90 8.50 -14.48
C LYS A 256 -0.89 7.03 -14.06
N ALA A 257 -1.39 6.72 -12.87
CA ALA A 257 -1.48 5.34 -12.41
C ALA A 257 -2.47 4.49 -13.24
N GLN A 258 -3.61 5.09 -13.62
CA GLN A 258 -4.59 4.48 -14.52
C GLN A 258 -4.03 4.31 -15.93
N SER A 259 -3.23 5.25 -16.43
CA SER A 259 -2.54 5.10 -17.72
C SER A 259 -1.56 3.92 -17.67
N ALA A 260 -0.74 3.84 -16.62
CA ALA A 260 0.23 2.75 -16.44
C ALA A 260 -0.42 1.36 -16.39
N ILE A 261 -1.54 1.20 -15.69
CA ILE A 261 -2.24 -0.09 -15.63
C ILE A 261 -2.93 -0.42 -16.96
N HIS A 262 -3.47 0.57 -17.68
CA HIS A 262 -4.05 0.35 -19.01
C HIS A 262 -2.99 -0.06 -20.01
N ASP A 263 -1.84 0.62 -20.05
CA ASP A 263 -0.71 0.25 -20.91
C ASP A 263 -0.24 -1.19 -20.63
N PHE A 264 -0.21 -1.59 -19.34
CA PHE A 264 0.12 -2.95 -18.93
C PHE A 264 -0.92 -3.99 -19.39
N ILE A 265 -2.22 -3.66 -19.30
CA ILE A 265 -3.33 -4.51 -19.75
C ILE A 265 -3.31 -4.65 -21.28
N ASP A 266 -3.10 -3.56 -22.01
CA ASP A 266 -3.14 -3.51 -23.47
C ASP A 266 -1.96 -4.27 -24.11
N ALA A 267 -0.83 -4.35 -23.40
CA ALA A 267 0.32 -5.14 -23.82
C ALA A 267 0.10 -6.66 -23.78
N ASP A 268 -0.89 -7.17 -23.03
CA ASP A 268 -1.23 -8.60 -22.98
C ASP A 268 -2.43 -8.92 -23.90
N PRO A 269 -2.28 -9.83 -24.88
CA PRO A 269 -3.35 -10.15 -25.85
C PRO A 269 -4.65 -10.71 -25.26
N VAL A 270 -4.59 -11.29 -24.05
CA VAL A 270 -5.76 -11.82 -23.34
C VAL A 270 -6.37 -10.73 -22.45
N LEU A 271 -5.55 -9.99 -21.70
CA LEU A 271 -6.04 -8.94 -20.81
C LEU A 271 -6.70 -7.79 -21.59
N SER A 272 -6.10 -7.34 -22.70
CA SER A 272 -6.61 -6.28 -23.58
C SER A 272 -8.05 -6.52 -24.08
N LYS A 273 -8.46 -7.79 -24.23
CA LYS A 273 -9.81 -8.16 -24.70
C LYS A 273 -10.79 -8.49 -23.59
N SER A 274 -10.36 -8.38 -22.33
CA SER A 274 -11.14 -8.87 -21.19
C SER A 274 -11.98 -7.80 -20.48
N GLY A 275 -12.02 -6.56 -20.99
CA GLY A 275 -12.86 -5.49 -20.43
C GLY A 275 -12.53 -5.15 -18.99
N ILE A 276 -11.24 -5.20 -18.64
CA ILE A 276 -10.74 -4.86 -17.29
C ILE A 276 -10.88 -3.35 -17.09
N THR A 277 -11.31 -2.93 -15.90
CA THR A 277 -11.30 -1.53 -15.48
C THR A 277 -10.70 -1.46 -14.09
N ILE A 278 -9.67 -0.65 -13.90
CA ILE A 278 -9.01 -0.44 -12.61
C ILE A 278 -8.89 1.07 -12.38
N ILE A 279 -9.63 1.57 -11.40
CA ILE A 279 -9.65 2.98 -10.99
C ILE A 279 -8.63 3.23 -9.86
N GLU A 280 -8.40 2.22 -9.02
CA GLU A 280 -7.44 2.24 -7.91
C GLU A 280 -6.88 0.82 -7.64
N GLY A 281 -5.74 0.74 -6.97
CA GLY A 281 -4.92 -0.48 -6.91
C GLY A 281 -5.30 -1.49 -5.83
N SER A 282 -6.18 -1.13 -4.88
CA SER A 282 -6.50 -1.97 -3.73
C SER A 282 -7.75 -2.83 -3.90
N GLY A 283 -8.67 -2.45 -4.79
CA GLY A 283 -9.94 -3.12 -5.01
C GLY A 283 -11.09 -2.61 -4.15
N LEU A 284 -10.97 -1.42 -3.57
CA LEU A 284 -12.05 -0.74 -2.86
C LEU A 284 -13.15 -0.24 -3.81
N SER A 285 -12.75 0.24 -5.00
CA SER A 285 -13.70 0.85 -5.91
C SER A 285 -14.67 -0.19 -6.48
N ARG A 286 -15.98 0.11 -6.41
CA ARG A 286 -17.02 -0.68 -7.10
C ARG A 286 -16.99 -0.51 -8.61
N LYS A 287 -16.25 0.50 -9.10
CA LYS A 287 -16.02 0.75 -10.52
C LYS A 287 -14.93 -0.18 -11.07
N ASN A 288 -14.08 -0.78 -10.23
CA ASN A 288 -13.16 -1.81 -10.68
C ASN A 288 -13.96 -3.00 -11.23
N LYS A 289 -13.57 -3.48 -12.42
CA LYS A 289 -14.16 -4.63 -13.10
C LYS A 289 -13.07 -5.57 -13.58
N VAL A 290 -13.24 -6.86 -13.32
CA VAL A 290 -12.39 -7.95 -13.81
C VAL A 290 -13.28 -9.14 -14.15
N THR A 291 -12.94 -9.87 -15.21
CA THR A 291 -13.58 -11.13 -15.58
C THR A 291 -12.80 -12.32 -15.01
N ALA A 292 -13.44 -13.48 -14.81
CA ALA A 292 -12.70 -14.66 -14.36
C ALA A 292 -11.64 -15.11 -15.38
N ARG A 293 -11.88 -14.89 -16.68
CA ARG A 293 -10.88 -15.12 -17.73
C ARG A 293 -9.65 -14.24 -17.54
N ALA A 294 -9.83 -12.93 -17.34
CA ALA A 294 -8.73 -12.02 -17.04
C ALA A 294 -7.96 -12.45 -15.79
N MET A 295 -8.68 -12.82 -14.71
CA MET A 295 -8.03 -13.22 -13.48
C MET A 295 -7.25 -14.54 -13.62
N LEU A 296 -7.71 -15.49 -14.44
CA LEU A 296 -6.92 -16.68 -14.77
C LEU A 296 -5.63 -16.31 -15.51
N GLN A 297 -5.69 -15.36 -16.46
CA GLN A 297 -4.49 -14.87 -17.13
C GLN A 297 -3.54 -14.15 -16.16
N ILE A 298 -4.08 -13.31 -15.26
CA ILE A 298 -3.31 -12.67 -14.20
C ILE A 298 -2.60 -13.73 -13.34
N LEU A 299 -3.31 -14.79 -12.92
CA LEU A 299 -2.69 -15.89 -12.19
C LEU A 299 -1.62 -16.59 -13.03
N LYS A 300 -1.86 -16.85 -14.32
CA LYS A 300 -0.82 -17.42 -15.20
C LYS A 300 0.46 -16.58 -15.21
N LEU A 301 0.34 -15.25 -15.31
CA LEU A 301 1.47 -14.31 -15.24
C LEU A 301 2.09 -14.24 -13.84
N PHE A 302 1.31 -14.50 -12.78
CA PHE A 302 1.73 -14.49 -11.38
C PHE A 302 2.43 -15.79 -10.94
N ARG A 303 2.48 -16.81 -11.80
CA ARG A 303 2.88 -18.16 -11.37
C ARG A 303 4.32 -18.26 -10.85
N THR A 304 5.22 -17.42 -11.34
CA THR A 304 6.61 -17.34 -10.82
C THR A 304 6.73 -16.61 -9.48
N TYR A 305 5.62 -16.07 -8.97
CA TYR A 305 5.55 -15.26 -7.75
C TYR A 305 4.59 -15.87 -6.71
N THR A 306 4.30 -17.17 -6.82
CA THR A 306 3.37 -17.89 -5.93
C THR A 306 3.74 -17.79 -4.46
N ASP A 307 5.02 -17.64 -4.14
CA ASP A 307 5.51 -17.57 -2.76
C ASP A 307 5.10 -16.27 -2.06
N LEU A 308 4.65 -15.26 -2.82
CA LEU A 308 4.12 -14.00 -2.27
C LEU A 308 2.65 -14.14 -1.80
N LEU A 309 1.96 -15.23 -2.17
CA LEU A 309 0.57 -15.46 -1.79
C LEU A 309 0.47 -16.10 -0.41
N PRO A 310 -0.54 -15.73 0.40
CA PRO A 310 -0.78 -16.40 1.66
C PRO A 310 -1.27 -17.83 1.43
N SER A 311 -0.84 -18.72 2.32
CA SER A 311 -1.21 -20.14 2.34
C SER A 311 -2.35 -20.38 3.31
N GLU A 312 -3.46 -20.93 2.82
CA GLU A 312 -4.63 -21.33 3.62
C GLU A 312 -4.92 -22.82 3.40
N ASN A 313 -4.75 -23.62 4.46
CA ASN A 313 -4.96 -25.08 4.42
C ASN A 313 -4.19 -25.78 3.28
N GLY A 314 -2.96 -25.32 3.01
CA GLY A 314 -2.07 -25.85 1.97
C GLY A 314 -2.26 -25.23 0.58
N ASP A 315 -3.38 -24.56 0.31
CA ASP A 315 -3.62 -23.85 -0.95
C ASP A 315 -3.12 -22.39 -0.88
N LEU A 316 -2.85 -21.78 -2.02
CA LEU A 316 -2.41 -20.38 -2.10
C LEU A 316 -3.62 -19.52 -2.49
N ILE A 317 -4.10 -18.64 -1.61
CA ILE A 317 -5.40 -17.99 -1.78
C ILE A 317 -5.33 -16.51 -1.47
N LYS A 318 -5.59 -15.64 -2.45
CA LYS A 318 -5.93 -14.25 -2.18
C LYS A 318 -7.44 -14.10 -1.99
N SER A 319 -7.84 -13.55 -0.85
CA SER A 319 -9.23 -13.19 -0.57
C SER A 319 -9.55 -11.75 -0.97
N GLY A 320 -10.82 -11.50 -1.29
CA GLY A 320 -11.39 -10.16 -1.47
C GLY A 320 -12.80 -10.11 -0.90
N THR A 321 -13.09 -9.08 -0.11
CA THR A 321 -14.41 -8.89 0.50
C THR A 321 -14.79 -7.42 0.48
N LEU A 322 -15.99 -7.12 -0.01
CA LEU A 322 -16.72 -5.88 0.24
C LEU A 322 -18.17 -6.25 0.57
N THR A 323 -18.99 -5.27 1.00
CA THR A 323 -20.42 -5.51 1.16
C THR A 323 -21.04 -5.98 -0.17
N GLY A 324 -21.55 -7.22 -0.18
CA GLY A 324 -22.12 -7.87 -1.35
C GLY A 324 -21.10 -8.34 -2.41
N VAL A 325 -19.81 -8.39 -2.09
CA VAL A 325 -18.75 -8.89 -2.98
C VAL A 325 -17.85 -9.87 -2.22
N TYR A 326 -17.73 -11.09 -2.72
CA TYR A 326 -16.97 -12.17 -2.09
C TYR A 326 -16.13 -12.90 -3.13
N SER A 327 -14.82 -12.76 -3.05
CA SER A 327 -13.90 -13.27 -4.06
C SER A 327 -12.76 -14.10 -3.46
N TYR A 328 -12.32 -15.10 -4.23
CA TYR A 328 -11.05 -15.79 -4.06
C TYR A 328 -10.36 -15.92 -5.42
N ALA A 329 -9.03 -15.82 -5.42
CA ALA A 329 -8.21 -16.16 -6.58
C ALA A 329 -6.88 -16.73 -6.09
N GLY A 330 -6.34 -17.73 -6.79
CA GLY A 330 -5.06 -18.32 -6.41
C GLY A 330 -4.84 -19.69 -7.02
N TYR A 331 -4.17 -20.56 -6.27
CA TYR A 331 -3.78 -21.88 -6.73
C TYR A 331 -4.19 -22.97 -5.74
N LEU A 332 -4.84 -24.00 -6.26
CA LEU A 332 -5.06 -25.24 -5.53
C LEU A 332 -3.83 -26.13 -5.73
N LYS A 333 -3.25 -26.60 -4.63
CA LYS A 333 -2.14 -27.57 -4.71
C LYS A 333 -2.72 -28.96 -4.95
N ARG A 334 -2.37 -29.57 -6.07
CA ARG A 334 -2.82 -30.91 -6.49
C ARG A 334 -1.61 -31.77 -6.78
N ASN A 335 -1.30 -32.72 -5.91
CA ASN A 335 -0.08 -33.52 -6.05
C ASN A 335 1.14 -32.63 -6.35
N HIS A 336 1.82 -32.85 -7.49
CA HIS A 336 2.98 -32.07 -7.95
C HIS A 336 2.63 -30.93 -8.92
N SER A 337 1.35 -30.53 -9.04
CA SER A 337 0.90 -29.45 -9.92
C SER A 337 0.12 -28.35 -9.17
N LEU A 338 0.08 -27.16 -9.79
CA LEU A 338 -0.73 -26.03 -9.34
C LEU A 338 -1.86 -25.81 -10.34
N GLN A 339 -3.10 -25.81 -9.85
CA GLN A 339 -4.27 -25.43 -10.63
C GLN A 339 -4.72 -24.03 -10.24
N SER A 340 -4.84 -23.13 -11.21
CA SER A 340 -5.38 -21.80 -10.98
C SER A 340 -6.88 -21.87 -10.76
N PHE A 341 -7.39 -21.13 -9.77
CA PHE A 341 -8.81 -21.00 -9.53
C PHE A 341 -9.20 -19.55 -9.29
N VAL A 342 -10.44 -19.22 -9.69
CA VAL A 342 -11.05 -17.90 -9.53
C VAL A 342 -12.49 -18.08 -9.08
N ILE A 343 -12.91 -17.27 -8.10
CA ILE A 343 -14.29 -17.15 -7.62
C ILE A 343 -14.54 -15.66 -7.43
N ILE A 344 -15.56 -15.10 -8.10
CA ILE A 344 -16.01 -13.72 -7.93
C ILE A 344 -17.53 -13.75 -7.78
N LEU A 345 -18.03 -13.39 -6.60
CA LEU A 345 -19.46 -13.39 -6.29
C LEU A 345 -19.93 -11.98 -5.94
N ASN A 346 -20.82 -11.43 -6.74
CA ASN A 346 -21.45 -10.13 -6.51
C ASN A 346 -22.90 -10.34 -6.07
N GLN A 347 -23.08 -10.74 -4.82
CA GLN A 347 -24.37 -11.17 -4.26
C GLN A 347 -24.43 -10.93 -2.76
N ASN A 348 -25.64 -10.91 -2.18
CA ASN A 348 -25.84 -10.61 -0.77
C ASN A 348 -25.33 -11.69 0.18
N ARG A 349 -25.44 -12.97 -0.20
CA ARG A 349 -25.04 -14.09 0.65
C ARG A 349 -23.63 -14.55 0.30
N ASN A 350 -22.74 -14.61 1.28
CA ASN A 350 -21.43 -15.22 1.06
C ASN A 350 -21.54 -16.74 0.91
N THR A 351 -21.15 -17.26 -0.26
CA THR A 351 -21.08 -18.70 -0.52
C THR A 351 -19.73 -19.11 -1.13
N ARG A 352 -18.69 -18.27 -1.05
CA ARG A 352 -17.40 -18.52 -1.72
C ARG A 352 -16.71 -19.78 -1.21
N ASP A 353 -16.79 -20.07 0.09
CA ASP A 353 -16.16 -21.26 0.69
C ASP A 353 -16.84 -22.54 0.19
N ARG A 354 -18.18 -22.53 0.04
CA ARG A 354 -18.90 -23.66 -0.54
C ARG A 354 -18.47 -23.92 -1.99
N ILE A 355 -18.31 -22.86 -2.79
CA ILE A 355 -17.84 -23.00 -4.18
C ILE A 355 -16.40 -23.51 -4.19
N LEU A 356 -15.53 -22.96 -3.35
CA LEU A 356 -14.14 -23.43 -3.22
C LEU A 356 -14.09 -24.92 -2.89
N SER A 357 -14.88 -25.39 -1.92
CA SER A 357 -14.97 -26.82 -1.59
C SER A 357 -15.42 -27.68 -2.77
N LEU A 358 -16.38 -27.20 -3.58
CA LEU A 358 -16.81 -27.90 -4.80
C LEU A 358 -15.73 -27.91 -5.89
N LEU A 359 -15.01 -26.80 -6.09
CA LEU A 359 -13.84 -26.77 -6.99
C LEU A 359 -12.77 -27.76 -6.52
N LYS A 360 -12.65 -27.98 -5.20
CA LYS A 360 -11.68 -28.94 -4.66
C LYS A 360 -11.98 -30.40 -4.97
N THR A 361 -13.23 -30.74 -5.27
CA THR A 361 -13.65 -32.11 -5.60
C THR A 361 -13.57 -32.44 -7.10
N VAL A 362 -13.22 -31.46 -7.95
CA VAL A 362 -13.13 -31.66 -9.41
C VAL A 362 -11.82 -32.39 -9.73
N ASN A 363 -11.93 -33.58 -10.32
CA ASN A 363 -10.79 -34.36 -10.79
C ASN A 363 -10.31 -33.89 -12.18
N GLU A 364 -9.01 -34.04 -12.45
CA GLU A 364 -8.46 -33.94 -13.80
C GLU A 364 -8.87 -35.21 -14.57
N ASN A 365 -9.98 -35.16 -15.31
CA ASN A 365 -10.29 -36.23 -16.28
C ASN A 365 -9.44 -36.08 -17.55
#